data_AF-A0A1R1Y6Q0-F1
#
_entry.id   AF-A0A1R1Y6Q0-F1
#
_cell.length_a   1.000
_cell.length_b   1.000
_cell.length_c   1.000
_cell.angle_alpha   90.00
_cell.angle_beta   90.00
_cell.angle_gamma   90.00
#
_symmetry.space_group_name_H-M   'P 1'
#
loop_
_entity.id
_entity.type
_entity.pdbx_description
1 polymer ?
#
loop_
_entity_poly.entity_id
_entity_poly.type
_entity_poly.pdbx_seq_one_letter_code
_entity_poly.pdbx_strand_id
1 'polypeptide(L)'
;MGKGSNSLPKSWYWEVQPAKFVATHFCTVRKFLSCPNPGCKVMGGFIKDSNGTGKNQKACFRCGACKDRYSVIEFYSSILKGSEENLPAETGLDSILLPPSPRKEVDPAQPIYVDVNSKVIPGDDIGLAVIDPSVNVGVPNTRDD
;
A
#
# COMPACT_ATOMS: atom_id res chain seq x y z
N MET A 1 16.78 -12.37 13.06
CA MET A 1 15.31 -12.36 13.21
C MET A 1 14.78 -11.04 12.67
N GLY A 2 14.07 -11.06 11.54
CA GLY A 2 13.55 -9.84 10.90
C GLY A 2 12.50 -9.18 11.79
N LYS A 3 12.68 -7.89 12.09
CA LYS A 3 11.65 -7.05 12.71
C LYS A 3 10.47 -6.98 11.73
N GLY A 4 9.48 -7.84 11.90
CA GLY A 4 8.16 -7.63 11.31
C GLY A 4 7.64 -6.31 11.82
N SER A 5 7.61 -5.29 10.96
CA SER A 5 7.20 -3.94 11.33
C SER A 5 5.71 -3.94 11.66
N ASN A 6 5.38 -4.01 12.96
CA ASN A 6 4.04 -3.77 13.52
C ASN A 6 3.54 -2.32 13.32
N SER A 7 4.11 -1.59 12.36
CA SER A 7 3.75 -0.21 12.06
C SER A 7 2.52 -0.19 11.16
N LEU A 8 1.57 0.67 11.49
CA LEU A 8 0.43 0.95 10.63
C LEU A 8 0.89 1.32 9.21
N PRO A 9 0.13 0.94 8.16
CA PRO A 9 0.44 1.37 6.81
C PRO A 9 0.56 2.90 6.76
N LYS A 10 1.60 3.40 6.08
CA LYS A 10 1.80 4.84 5.93
C LYS A 10 0.57 5.45 5.25
N SER A 11 0.08 6.57 5.78
CA SER A 11 -1.08 7.28 5.21
C SER A 11 -2.37 6.46 5.16
N TRP A 12 -2.52 5.40 5.97
CA TRP A 12 -3.70 4.54 6.00
C TRP A 12 -5.03 5.30 6.11
N TYR A 13 -5.03 6.44 6.81
CA TYR A 13 -6.18 7.30 7.03
C TYR A 13 -6.70 7.98 5.75
N TRP A 14 -5.96 7.90 4.63
CA TRP A 14 -6.43 8.29 3.30
C TRP A 14 -7.05 7.13 2.50
N GLU A 15 -6.88 5.89 2.96
CA GLU A 15 -7.43 4.69 2.31
C GLU A 15 -8.81 4.29 2.85
N VAL A 16 -9.27 4.96 3.89
CA VAL A 16 -10.58 4.75 4.52
C VAL A 16 -11.58 5.81 4.08
N GLN A 17 -12.87 5.53 4.25
CA GLN A 17 -13.95 6.45 3.94
C GLN A 17 -14.27 7.33 5.15
N PRO A 18 -14.70 8.60 4.93
CA PRO A 18 -14.92 9.25 3.63
C PRO A 18 -13.66 9.86 2.98
N ALA A 19 -12.50 9.76 3.62
CA ALA A 19 -11.26 10.43 3.19
C ALA A 19 -10.86 10.06 1.76
N LYS A 20 -10.94 8.78 1.38
CA LYS A 20 -10.62 8.27 0.05
C LYS A 20 -11.50 8.88 -1.04
N PHE A 21 -12.82 8.92 -0.81
CA PHE A 21 -13.79 9.53 -1.71
C PHE A 21 -13.50 11.02 -1.92
N VAL A 22 -13.40 11.78 -0.82
CA VAL A 22 -13.16 13.24 -0.89
C VAL A 22 -11.81 13.55 -1.52
N ALA A 23 -10.77 12.77 -1.22
CA ALA A 23 -9.45 12.91 -1.83
C ALA A 23 -9.48 12.71 -3.35
N THR A 24 -10.29 11.77 -3.84
CA THR A 24 -10.44 11.51 -5.26
C THR A 24 -11.11 12.69 -5.95
N HIS A 25 -12.20 13.20 -5.38
CA HIS A 25 -12.89 14.38 -5.90
C HIS A 25 -11.99 15.62 -5.85
N PHE A 26 -11.28 15.84 -4.75
CA PHE A 26 -10.32 16.93 -4.62
C PHE A 26 -9.27 16.93 -5.74
N CYS A 27 -8.72 15.77 -6.12
CA CYS A 27 -7.68 15.68 -7.15
C CYS A 27 -8.14 16.21 -8.51
N THR A 28 -9.44 16.14 -8.86
CA THR A 28 -9.95 16.59 -10.16
C THR A 28 -10.14 18.10 -10.22
N VAL A 29 -10.48 18.75 -9.10
CA VAL A 29 -10.82 20.18 -9.05
C VAL A 29 -9.79 21.04 -8.30
N ARG A 30 -8.74 20.44 -7.73
CA ARG A 30 -7.77 21.08 -6.82
C ARG A 30 -7.38 22.49 -7.21
N LYS A 31 -7.00 22.73 -8.47
CA LYS A 31 -6.44 24.00 -8.96
C LYS A 31 -7.43 25.18 -8.86
N PHE A 32 -8.73 24.90 -8.75
CA PHE A 32 -9.80 25.90 -8.77
C PHE A 32 -10.38 26.19 -7.38
N LEU A 33 -9.87 25.55 -6.33
CA LEU A 33 -10.41 25.71 -4.98
C LEU A 33 -9.76 26.90 -4.27
N SER A 34 -10.60 27.82 -3.81
CA SER A 34 -10.19 28.99 -3.03
C SER A 34 -10.21 28.70 -1.53
N CYS A 35 -9.25 29.26 -0.80
CA CYS A 35 -9.28 29.21 0.66
C CYS A 35 -10.44 30.07 1.21
N PRO A 36 -11.27 29.56 2.13
CA PRO A 36 -12.38 30.33 2.69
C PRO A 36 -11.94 31.34 3.77
N ASN A 37 -10.70 31.27 4.24
CA ASN A 37 -10.18 32.27 5.17
C ASN A 37 -10.10 33.64 4.47
N PRO A 38 -10.78 34.69 4.96
CA PRO A 38 -10.85 35.99 4.31
C PRO A 38 -9.47 36.68 4.21
N GLY A 39 -8.54 36.36 5.10
CA GLY A 39 -7.15 36.83 5.04
C GLY A 39 -6.27 36.06 4.05
N CYS A 40 -6.77 34.96 3.47
CA CYS A 40 -6.02 34.09 2.57
C CYS A 40 -6.58 34.12 1.15
N LYS A 41 -5.81 34.67 0.21
CA LYS A 41 -6.20 34.80 -1.21
C LYS A 41 -5.71 33.67 -2.11
N VAL A 42 -5.21 32.57 -1.54
CA VAL A 42 -4.64 31.48 -2.33
C VAL A 42 -5.73 30.67 -3.01
N MET A 43 -5.50 30.34 -4.28
CA MET A 43 -6.30 29.41 -5.07
C MET A 43 -5.44 28.18 -5.41
N GLY A 44 -6.02 26.98 -5.32
CA GLY A 44 -5.32 25.72 -5.56
C GLY A 44 -4.27 25.33 -4.51
N GLY A 45 -4.19 26.08 -3.41
CA GLY A 45 -3.16 25.93 -2.38
C GLY A 45 -3.37 24.79 -1.39
N PHE A 46 -4.46 24.03 -1.47
CA PHE A 46 -4.72 22.96 -0.52
C PHE A 46 -3.82 21.74 -0.73
N ILE A 47 -3.46 21.08 0.37
CA ILE A 47 -2.67 19.85 0.41
C ILE A 47 -3.31 18.83 1.36
N LYS A 48 -3.12 17.54 1.06
CA LYS A 48 -3.45 16.44 1.98
C LYS A 48 -2.54 16.51 3.20
N ASP A 49 -3.11 16.39 4.37
CA ASP A 49 -2.44 16.44 5.66
C ASP A 49 -3.04 15.38 6.62
N SER A 50 -2.61 15.40 7.87
CA SER A 50 -3.21 14.57 8.92
C SER A 50 -3.29 15.29 10.25
N ASN A 51 -4.21 14.85 11.09
CA ASN A 51 -4.31 15.24 12.49
C ASN A 51 -4.20 14.01 13.39
N GLY A 52 -3.64 14.18 14.59
CA GLY A 52 -3.43 13.07 15.54
C GLY A 52 -2.24 12.16 15.19
N THR A 53 -2.11 11.06 15.94
CA THR A 53 -0.97 10.14 15.87
C THR A 53 -1.40 8.67 15.96
N GLY A 54 -0.64 7.76 15.34
CA GLY A 54 -0.86 6.32 15.44
C GLY A 54 -2.24 5.90 14.91
N LYS A 55 -2.98 5.10 15.68
CA LYS A 55 -4.34 4.63 15.32
C LYS A 55 -5.39 5.73 15.33
N ASN A 56 -5.13 6.84 16.03
CA ASN A 56 -6.03 7.99 16.11
C ASN A 56 -5.76 9.02 15.01
N GLN A 57 -4.83 8.74 14.09
CA GLN A 57 -4.50 9.63 13.00
C GLN A 57 -5.68 9.71 12.02
N LYS A 58 -6.10 10.93 11.67
CA LYS A 58 -7.20 11.21 10.75
C LYS A 58 -6.70 12.03 9.56
N ALA A 59 -7.29 11.80 8.40
CA ALA A 59 -7.09 12.66 7.23
C ALA A 59 -7.62 14.07 7.50
N CYS A 60 -6.90 15.07 7.02
CA CYS A 60 -7.40 16.44 6.93
C CYS A 60 -6.79 17.15 5.72
N PHE A 61 -7.39 18.26 5.32
CA PHE A 61 -6.81 19.14 4.31
C PHE A 61 -6.24 20.37 5.00
N ARG A 62 -5.11 20.85 4.49
CA ARG A 62 -4.46 22.07 4.99
C ARG A 62 -4.26 23.05 3.85
N CYS A 63 -4.56 24.32 4.09
CA CYS A 63 -4.16 25.39 3.18
C CYS A 63 -2.64 25.56 3.22
N GLY A 64 -1.97 25.45 2.07
CA GLY A 64 -0.52 25.62 1.97
C GLY A 64 -0.03 27.01 2.36
N ALA A 65 -0.87 28.05 2.23
CA ALA A 65 -0.55 29.43 2.54
C ALA A 65 -0.83 29.79 4.01
N CYS A 66 -2.11 29.88 4.42
CA CYS A 66 -2.47 30.30 5.79
C CYS A 66 -2.35 29.18 6.84
N LYS A 67 -2.13 27.93 6.43
CA LYS A 67 -2.01 26.75 7.31
C LYS A 67 -3.30 26.32 8.03
N ASP A 68 -4.43 26.97 7.74
CA ASP A 68 -5.74 26.51 8.22
C ASP A 68 -6.00 25.06 7.81
N ARG A 69 -6.58 24.32 8.73
CA ARG A 69 -6.89 22.90 8.60
C ARG A 69 -8.40 22.71 8.56
N TYR A 70 -8.82 21.77 7.74
CA TYR A 70 -10.22 21.38 7.57
C TYR A 70 -10.29 19.87 7.70
N SER A 71 -11.23 19.38 8.50
CA SER A 71 -11.56 17.95 8.48
C SER A 71 -12.02 17.53 7.09
N VAL A 72 -12.01 16.23 6.80
CA VAL A 72 -12.47 15.71 5.50
C VAL A 72 -13.91 16.15 5.20
N ILE A 73 -14.79 16.10 6.21
CA ILE A 73 -16.21 16.42 6.08
C ILE A 73 -16.38 17.93 5.83
N GLU A 74 -15.76 18.78 6.66
CA GLU A 74 -15.80 20.25 6.46
C GLU A 74 -15.24 20.66 5.11
N PHE A 75 -14.14 20.04 4.67
CA PHE A 75 -13.54 20.34 3.37
C PHE A 75 -14.51 20.00 2.23
N TYR A 76 -15.21 18.87 2.34
CA TYR A 76 -16.19 18.47 1.35
C TYR A 76 -17.39 19.41 1.30
N SER A 77 -18.02 19.71 2.44
CA SER A 77 -19.21 20.55 2.48
C SER A 77 -18.91 22.02 2.21
N SER A 78 -17.87 22.57 2.82
CA SER A 78 -17.60 24.01 2.80
C SER A 78 -16.79 24.46 1.58
N ILE A 79 -15.87 23.62 1.08
CA ILE A 79 -14.91 24.00 0.02
C ILE A 79 -15.26 23.32 -1.31
N LEU A 80 -15.55 22.02 -1.31
CA LEU A 80 -15.99 21.31 -2.52
C LEU A 80 -17.48 21.52 -2.83
N LYS A 81 -18.24 22.15 -1.91
CA LYS A 81 -19.69 22.39 -2.04
C LYS A 81 -20.49 21.11 -2.27
N GLY A 82 -19.99 19.98 -1.76
CA GLY A 82 -20.71 18.72 -1.73
C GLY A 82 -21.71 18.67 -0.58
N SER A 83 -22.63 17.71 -0.64
CA SER A 83 -23.63 17.50 0.42
C SER A 83 -23.33 16.25 1.22
N GLU A 84 -23.38 16.32 2.55
CA GLU A 84 -22.89 15.25 3.43
C GLU A 84 -23.61 13.90 3.23
N GLU A 85 -24.86 13.90 2.78
CA GLU A 85 -25.59 12.67 2.41
C GLU A 85 -24.98 11.90 1.24
N ASN A 86 -24.12 12.54 0.44
CA ASN A 86 -23.38 11.90 -0.65
C ASN A 86 -22.05 11.29 -0.18
N LEU A 87 -21.67 11.48 1.08
CA LEU A 87 -20.47 10.86 1.62
C LEU A 87 -20.73 9.36 1.85
N PRO A 88 -19.77 8.50 1.47
CA PRO A 88 -19.85 7.09 1.83
C PRO A 88 -19.76 6.92 3.36
N ALA A 89 -20.35 5.84 3.86
CA ALA A 89 -20.25 5.46 5.26
C ALA A 89 -18.79 5.38 5.72
N GLU A 90 -18.52 5.83 6.95
CA GLU A 90 -17.17 5.83 7.52
C GLU A 90 -16.63 4.39 7.60
N THR A 91 -15.39 4.21 7.13
CA THR A 91 -14.67 2.94 7.31
C THR A 91 -13.44 3.16 8.16
N GLY A 92 -12.99 2.09 8.81
CA GLY A 92 -11.88 2.14 9.76
C GLY A 92 -10.61 1.49 9.21
N LEU A 93 -9.56 1.56 10.02
CA LEU A 93 -8.31 0.85 9.77
C LEU A 93 -8.53 -0.66 9.57
N ASP A 94 -9.47 -1.27 10.29
CA ASP A 94 -9.77 -2.69 10.17
C ASP A 94 -10.24 -3.07 8.76
N SER A 95 -10.91 -2.14 8.06
CA SER A 95 -11.38 -2.34 6.69
C SER A 95 -10.24 -2.44 5.66
N ILE A 96 -9.04 -1.93 5.98
CA ILE A 96 -7.87 -2.02 5.10
C ILE A 96 -6.89 -3.12 5.54
N LEU A 97 -7.01 -3.63 6.78
CA LEU A 97 -6.13 -4.65 7.33
C LEU A 97 -6.64 -6.08 7.09
N LEU A 98 -7.91 -6.25 6.73
CA LEU A 98 -8.44 -7.55 6.34
C LEU A 98 -7.83 -8.00 5.00
N PRO A 99 -7.20 -9.19 4.93
CA PRO A 99 -6.70 -9.71 3.66
C PRO A 99 -7.87 -10.05 2.72
N PRO A 100 -7.70 -9.90 1.39
CA PRO A 100 -8.68 -10.40 0.44
C PRO A 100 -8.75 -11.93 0.45
N SER A 101 -9.99 -12.41 0.59
CA SER A 101 -10.57 -13.74 0.35
C SER A 101 -10.21 -14.94 1.25
N PRO A 102 -11.22 -15.74 1.64
CA PRO A 102 -11.05 -17.15 1.93
C PRO A 102 -10.35 -17.82 0.73
N ARG A 103 -9.34 -18.64 0.99
CA ARG A 103 -8.87 -19.59 -0.03
C ARG A 103 -10.09 -20.36 -0.50
N LYS A 104 -10.38 -20.40 -1.81
CA LYS A 104 -11.24 -21.45 -2.33
C LYS A 104 -10.64 -22.76 -1.85
N GLU A 105 -11.39 -23.54 -1.10
CA GLU A 105 -11.04 -24.91 -0.79
C GLU A 105 -10.81 -25.59 -2.15
N VAL A 106 -9.55 -25.88 -2.46
CA VAL A 106 -9.25 -26.71 -3.62
C VAL A 106 -9.65 -28.10 -3.19
N ASP A 107 -10.75 -28.58 -3.75
CA ASP A 107 -11.13 -29.99 -3.64
C ASP A 107 -9.92 -30.84 -4.07
N PRO A 108 -9.33 -31.66 -3.18
CA PRO A 108 -8.18 -32.51 -3.51
C PRO A 108 -8.41 -33.45 -4.70
N ALA A 109 -9.67 -33.64 -5.11
CA ALA A 109 -10.06 -34.52 -6.21
C ALA A 109 -9.99 -33.85 -7.60
N GLN A 110 -9.69 -32.56 -7.75
CA GLN A 110 -9.56 -31.96 -9.08
C GLN A 110 -8.18 -32.26 -9.71
N PRO A 111 -8.13 -32.96 -10.87
CA PRO A 111 -6.87 -33.30 -11.50
C PRO A 111 -6.19 -32.05 -12.10
N ILE A 112 -4.89 -31.93 -11.86
CA ILE A 112 -4.03 -30.93 -12.49
C ILE A 112 -3.68 -31.44 -13.89
N TYR A 113 -4.13 -30.75 -14.94
CA TYR A 113 -3.69 -31.05 -16.30
C TYR A 113 -2.31 -30.43 -16.57
N VAL A 114 -1.31 -31.27 -16.79
CA VAL A 114 -0.01 -30.90 -17.34
C VAL A 114 -0.02 -31.16 -18.85
N ASP A 115 0.19 -30.10 -19.64
CA ASP A 115 0.35 -30.21 -21.09
C ASP A 115 1.75 -30.75 -21.42
N VAL A 116 1.80 -32.00 -21.90
CA VAL A 116 3.03 -32.76 -22.20
C VAL A 116 3.55 -32.48 -23.63
N ASN A 117 3.07 -31.43 -24.31
CA ASN A 117 3.43 -31.17 -25.72
C ASN A 117 4.33 -29.95 -25.98
N SER A 118 5.14 -29.53 -25.02
CA SER A 118 6.28 -28.63 -25.32
C SER A 118 7.46 -29.42 -25.90
N LYS A 119 7.66 -29.28 -27.20
CA LYS A 119 8.67 -29.93 -28.05
C LYS A 119 10.08 -29.98 -27.45
N VAL A 120 10.66 -31.19 -27.48
CA VAL A 120 12.08 -31.52 -27.32
C VAL A 120 12.92 -30.89 -28.44
N ILE A 121 14.03 -30.24 -28.08
CA ILE A 121 15.16 -29.94 -28.99
C ILE A 121 16.22 -31.04 -28.76
N PRO A 122 16.71 -31.76 -29.80
CA PRO A 122 17.63 -32.89 -29.64
C PRO A 122 19.11 -32.51 -29.78
N GLY A 123 19.99 -33.29 -29.14
CA GLY A 123 21.46 -33.27 -29.26
C GLY A 123 22.13 -33.47 -27.89
N ASP A 124 22.27 -34.72 -27.44
CA ASP A 124 23.52 -35.51 -27.50
C ASP A 124 24.56 -35.09 -26.44
N ASP A 125 24.66 -35.84 -25.34
CA ASP A 125 25.67 -36.89 -25.20
C ASP A 125 25.73 -37.42 -23.76
N ILE A 126 25.68 -38.74 -23.66
CA ILE A 126 25.78 -39.53 -22.44
C ILE A 126 27.27 -39.80 -22.13
N GLY A 127 27.80 -39.13 -21.12
CA GLY A 127 29.14 -39.40 -20.57
C GLY A 127 29.05 -39.93 -19.14
N LEU A 128 28.86 -41.25 -19.02
CA LEU A 128 28.92 -41.99 -17.76
C LEU A 128 30.38 -42.06 -17.26
N ALA A 129 30.67 -41.52 -16.08
CA ALA A 129 31.88 -41.86 -15.32
C ALA A 129 31.58 -41.88 -13.81
N VAL A 130 31.45 -43.09 -13.28
CA VAL A 130 31.60 -43.42 -11.85
C VAL A 130 33.11 -43.64 -11.57
N ILE A 131 33.44 -43.71 -10.27
CA ILE A 131 34.67 -44.09 -9.52
C ILE A 131 35.73 -43.01 -9.30
N ASP A 132 36.31 -42.78 -8.11
CA ASP A 132 36.02 -43.13 -6.69
C ASP A 132 36.97 -42.26 -5.81
N PRO A 133 37.08 -42.37 -4.47
CA PRO A 133 37.32 -41.25 -3.56
C PRO A 133 38.74 -41.24 -3.02
N SER A 134 39.51 -40.17 -3.23
CA SER A 134 40.77 -39.97 -2.53
C SER A 134 41.18 -38.51 -2.60
N VAL A 135 41.05 -37.78 -1.49
CA VAL A 135 42.17 -37.06 -0.85
C VAL A 135 41.66 -36.33 0.39
N ASN A 136 42.42 -36.56 1.46
CA ASN A 136 42.24 -36.14 2.84
C ASN A 136 42.21 -34.62 3.06
N VAL A 137 41.35 -34.24 4.03
CA VAL A 137 41.64 -33.46 5.25
C VAL A 137 42.74 -32.39 5.18
N GLY A 138 42.32 -31.14 5.43
CA GLY A 138 43.21 -30.06 5.86
C GLY A 138 42.45 -28.85 6.40
N VAL A 139 42.19 -28.83 7.70
CA VAL A 139 41.73 -27.69 8.54
C VAL A 139 42.62 -27.76 9.79
N PRO A 140 42.94 -26.69 10.58
CA PRO A 140 42.81 -25.22 10.45
C PRO A 140 44.09 -24.40 10.85
N ASN A 141 43.93 -23.06 10.92
CA ASN A 141 44.60 -22.08 11.81
C ASN A 141 46.08 -21.72 11.51
N THR A 142 46.61 -20.51 11.72
CA THR A 142 46.37 -19.38 12.66
C THR A 142 46.98 -18.07 12.11
N ARG A 143 46.68 -16.94 12.79
CA ARG A 143 47.42 -15.65 12.87
C ARG A 143 48.97 -15.85 12.95
N ASP A 144 49.84 -14.90 12.61
CA ASP A 144 50.05 -13.54 13.13
C ASP A 144 50.99 -12.71 12.21
N ASP A 145 50.94 -11.38 12.41
CA ASP A 145 51.76 -10.23 11.93
C ASP A 145 51.75 -9.84 10.43
#